data_AF-A0A940W0I0-F1
#
_entry.id   AF-A0A940W0I0-F1
#
_cell.length_a   1.000
_cell.length_b   1.000
_cell.length_c   1.000
_cell.angle_alpha   90.00
_cell.angle_beta   90.00
_cell.angle_gamma   90.00
#
_symmetry.space_group_name_H-M   'P 1'
#
loop_
_entity.id
_entity.type
_entity.pdbx_description
1 polymer ?
#
loop_
_entity_poly.entity_id
_entity_poly.type
_entity_poly.pdbx_seq_one_letter_code
_entity_poly.pdbx_strand_id
1 'polypeptide(L)'
;MGIRDKEIIEERFGPLWSGRQEVSIGGLIRTISEVKRAFDLVADDVVAIDLVEVPEGKGAFRFYDGEDRRIVVFVFDGEGEIHEEFRAHIGDWLGDLYHDSGALAYDAEAMIHILRKKLASEAT
;
A
#
# COMPACT_ATOMS: atom_id res chain seq x y z
N MET A 1 6.13 -10.42 15.33
CA MET A 1 6.31 -10.21 13.88
C MET A 1 5.94 -8.76 13.65
N GLY A 2 6.90 -7.83 13.63
CA GLY A 2 6.52 -6.42 13.84
C GLY A 2 7.62 -5.36 13.79
N ILE A 3 8.63 -5.50 12.92
CA ILE A 3 9.52 -4.39 12.52
C ILE A 3 9.98 -4.64 11.08
N ARG A 4 10.36 -5.89 10.77
CA ARG A 4 10.94 -6.29 9.47
C ARG A 4 10.01 -6.08 8.26
N ASP A 5 8.70 -6.26 8.40
CA ASP A 5 7.82 -6.26 7.22
C ASP A 5 7.65 -4.84 6.66
N LYS A 6 7.55 -3.82 7.52
CA LYS A 6 7.62 -2.41 7.10
C LYS A 6 8.95 -2.09 6.44
N GLU A 7 10.06 -2.47 7.07
CA GLU A 7 11.41 -2.23 6.55
C GLU A 7 11.59 -2.85 5.16
N ILE A 8 11.15 -4.11 4.97
CA ILE A 8 11.17 -4.79 3.67
C ILE A 8 10.32 -4.03 2.64
N ILE A 9 9.13 -3.54 3.03
CA ILE A 9 8.27 -2.77 2.12
C ILE A 9 8.96 -1.47 1.69
N GLU A 10 9.55 -0.73 2.62
CA GLU A 10 10.24 0.54 2.33
C GLU A 10 11.52 0.33 1.51
N GLU A 11 12.30 -0.70 1.84
CA GLU A 11 13.54 -1.03 1.12
C GLU A 11 13.28 -1.49 -0.32
N ARG A 12 12.24 -2.31 -0.54
CA ARG A 12 11.97 -2.89 -1.87
C ARG A 12 11.15 -1.99 -2.78
N PHE A 13 10.20 -1.26 -2.22
CA PHE A 13 9.20 -0.50 -3.00
C PHE A 13 9.30 1.01 -2.79
N GLY A 14 10.26 1.47 -1.97
CA GLY A 14 10.44 2.87 -1.61
C GLY A 14 9.38 3.38 -0.64
N PRO A 15 9.44 4.68 -0.28
CA PRO A 15 8.43 5.31 0.58
C PRO A 15 7.01 5.14 0.03
N LEU A 16 6.02 5.06 0.91
CA LEU A 16 4.61 5.09 0.48
C LEU A 16 4.31 6.40 -0.28
N TRP A 17 3.43 6.33 -1.28
CA TRP A 17 3.12 7.43 -2.22
C TRP A 17 4.27 7.89 -3.12
N SER A 18 5.39 7.17 -3.17
CA SER A 18 6.46 7.42 -4.15
C SER A 18 6.19 6.82 -5.53
N GLY A 19 5.18 5.95 -5.65
CA GLY A 19 4.77 5.31 -6.88
C GLY A 19 3.90 6.20 -7.78
N ARG A 20 3.16 5.55 -8.67
CA ARG A 20 2.31 6.17 -9.70
C ARG A 20 0.86 5.70 -9.59
N GLN A 21 -0.02 6.35 -10.34
CA GLN A 21 -1.42 5.92 -10.49
C GLN A 21 -1.61 4.86 -11.57
N GLU A 22 -0.56 4.63 -12.37
CA GLU A 22 -0.49 3.62 -13.41
C GLU A 22 0.94 3.09 -13.58
N VAL A 23 1.08 1.87 -14.06
CA VAL A 23 2.36 1.21 -14.34
C VAL A 23 2.31 0.47 -15.68
N SER A 24 3.45 0.37 -16.35
CA SER A 24 3.60 -0.41 -17.57
C SER A 24 4.16 -1.79 -17.25
N ILE A 25 3.37 -2.84 -17.44
CA ILE A 25 3.71 -4.24 -17.12
C ILE A 25 3.48 -5.07 -18.37
N GLY A 26 4.51 -5.75 -18.86
CA GLY A 26 4.40 -6.58 -20.07
C GLY A 26 3.95 -5.81 -21.33
N GLY A 27 4.24 -4.51 -21.41
CA GLY A 27 3.81 -3.64 -22.52
C GLY A 27 2.36 -3.17 -22.44
N LEU A 28 1.66 -3.45 -21.34
CA LEU A 28 0.31 -2.98 -21.08
C LEU A 28 0.33 -1.96 -19.94
N ILE A 29 -0.45 -0.89 -20.09
CA ILE A 29 -0.68 0.07 -19.01
C ILE A 29 -1.77 -0.51 -18.09
N ARG A 30 -1.52 -0.43 -16.78
CA ARG A 30 -2.46 -0.81 -15.73
C ARG A 30 -2.64 0.35 -14.77
N THR A 31 -3.88 0.79 -14.57
CA THR A 31 -4.25 1.80 -13.58
C THR A 31 -4.59 1.16 -12.24
N ILE A 32 -4.54 1.93 -11.14
CA ILE A 32 -4.98 1.47 -9.81
C ILE A 32 -6.40 0.90 -9.85
N SER A 33 -7.31 1.57 -10.54
CA SER A 33 -8.71 1.14 -10.64
C SER A 33 -8.88 -0.20 -11.36
N GLU A 34 -8.05 -0.48 -12.36
CA GLU A 34 -8.04 -1.78 -13.04
C GLU A 34 -7.47 -2.87 -12.16
N VAL A 35 -6.37 -2.59 -11.47
CA VAL A 35 -5.73 -3.55 -10.55
C VAL A 35 -6.65 -3.88 -9.37
N LYS A 36 -7.27 -2.88 -8.73
CA LYS A 36 -8.27 -3.10 -7.66
C LYS A 36 -9.39 -4.02 -8.13
N ARG A 37 -9.94 -3.80 -9.33
CA ARG A 37 -11.00 -4.65 -9.89
C ARG A 37 -10.51 -6.07 -10.20
N ALA A 38 -9.31 -6.20 -10.76
CA ALA A 38 -8.75 -7.51 -11.12
C ALA A 38 -8.51 -8.40 -9.88
N PHE A 39 -8.17 -7.78 -8.74
CA PHE A 39 -7.94 -8.49 -7.47
C PHE A 39 -9.17 -8.55 -6.56
N ASP A 40 -10.34 -8.12 -7.04
CA ASP A 40 -11.59 -8.06 -6.26
C ASP A 40 -11.48 -7.22 -4.96
N LEU A 41 -10.65 -6.18 -4.98
CA LEU A 41 -10.35 -5.30 -3.86
C LEU A 41 -11.20 -4.03 -3.88
N VAL A 42 -12.50 -4.14 -4.19
CA VAL A 42 -13.38 -2.97 -4.42
C VAL A 42 -14.10 -2.46 -3.18
N ALA A 43 -13.88 -3.07 -2.01
CA ALA A 43 -14.46 -2.62 -0.74
C ALA A 43 -13.97 -1.21 -0.34
N ASP A 44 -14.82 -0.49 0.41
CA ASP A 44 -14.60 0.91 0.79
C ASP A 44 -13.45 1.08 1.79
N ASP A 45 -13.20 0.06 2.62
CA ASP A 45 -12.10 0.00 3.58
C ASP A 45 -10.77 -0.46 2.97
N VAL A 46 -10.75 -0.78 1.67
CA VAL A 46 -9.53 -1.03 0.90
C VAL A 46 -9.10 0.24 0.17
N VAL A 47 -8.16 0.97 0.76
CA VAL A 47 -7.73 2.28 0.27
C VAL A 47 -6.42 2.14 -0.52
N ALA A 48 -6.46 2.41 -1.83
CA ALA A 48 -5.26 2.37 -2.67
C ALA A 48 -4.25 3.46 -2.29
N ILE A 49 -2.97 3.10 -2.31
CA ILE A 49 -1.85 4.03 -2.06
C ILE A 49 -1.24 4.43 -3.39
N ASP A 50 -0.64 3.47 -4.09
CA ASP A 50 -0.02 3.65 -5.41
C ASP A 50 0.34 2.32 -6.09
N LEU A 51 0.90 2.42 -7.29
CA LEU A 51 1.54 1.34 -8.03
C LEU A 51 3.04 1.65 -8.22
N VAL A 52 3.86 0.61 -8.13
CA VAL A 52 5.32 0.69 -8.34
C VAL A 52 5.73 -0.29 -9.43
N GLU A 53 6.52 0.16 -10.40
CA GLU A 53 7.16 -0.75 -11.36
C GLU A 53 8.31 -1.47 -10.65
N VAL A 54 8.34 -2.80 -10.74
CA VAL A 54 9.40 -3.61 -10.17
C VAL A 54 10.09 -4.44 -11.27
N PRO A 55 11.31 -4.98 -11.03
CA PRO A 55 12.05 -5.73 -12.05
C PRO A 55 11.26 -6.90 -12.66
N GLU A 56 11.76 -7.43 -13.77
CA GLU A 56 11.19 -8.60 -14.47
C GLU A 56 9.80 -8.37 -15.08
N GLY A 57 9.45 -7.11 -15.35
CA GLY A 57 8.17 -6.78 -15.98
C GLY A 57 6.98 -7.09 -15.06
N LYS A 58 7.15 -6.82 -13.77
CA LYS A 58 6.13 -6.95 -12.72
C LYS A 58 5.76 -5.56 -12.17
N GLY A 59 4.61 -5.49 -11.52
CA GLY A 59 4.20 -4.34 -10.73
C GLY A 59 4.02 -4.71 -9.26
N ALA A 60 4.05 -3.70 -8.39
CA ALA A 60 3.62 -3.83 -7.01
C ALA A 60 2.44 -2.89 -6.76
N PHE A 61 1.34 -3.42 -6.25
CA PHE A 61 0.18 -2.65 -5.83
C PHE A 61 0.17 -2.49 -4.32
N ARG A 62 0.24 -1.24 -3.85
CA ARG A 62 0.22 -0.91 -2.43
C ARG A 62 -1.15 -0.36 -2.06
N PHE A 63 -1.73 -0.91 -1.02
CA PHE A 63 -3.00 -0.47 -0.48
C PHE A 63 -3.03 -0.64 1.04
N TYR A 64 -3.97 0.05 1.67
CA TYR A 64 -4.31 -0.14 3.05
C TYR A 64 -5.55 -1.02 3.15
N ASP A 65 -5.42 -2.10 3.90
CA ASP A 65 -6.51 -2.98 4.33
C ASP A 65 -7.01 -2.47 5.69
N GLY A 66 -8.19 -1.85 5.69
CA GLY A 66 -8.81 -1.26 6.87
C GLY A 66 -9.32 -2.27 7.88
N GLU A 67 -9.75 -3.47 7.44
CA GLU A 67 -10.20 -4.53 8.36
C GLU A 67 -9.04 -5.02 9.23
N ASP A 68 -7.89 -5.24 8.58
CA ASP A 68 -6.68 -5.74 9.22
C ASP A 68 -5.77 -4.64 9.78
N ARG A 69 -6.04 -3.38 9.43
CA ARG A 69 -5.21 -2.20 9.70
C ARG A 69 -3.77 -2.37 9.21
N ARG A 70 -3.62 -2.89 7.99
CA ARG A 70 -2.31 -3.21 7.40
C ARG A 70 -2.09 -2.47 6.10
N ILE A 71 -0.84 -2.07 5.88
CA ILE A 71 -0.36 -1.76 4.54
C ILE A 71 0.01 -3.09 3.89
N VAL A 72 -0.60 -3.36 2.74
CA VAL A 72 -0.43 -4.58 1.96
C VAL A 72 0.22 -4.23 0.63
N VAL A 73 1.15 -5.08 0.19
CA VAL A 73 1.77 -5.00 -1.12
C VAL A 73 1.59 -6.33 -1.83
N PHE A 74 0.92 -6.31 -2.99
CA PHE A 74 0.89 -7.44 -3.91
C PHE A 74 1.87 -7.19 -5.05
N VAL A 75 2.81 -8.12 -5.25
CA VAL A 75 3.68 -8.14 -6.43
C VAL A 75 3.04 -9.04 -7.47
N PHE A 76 2.84 -8.52 -8.68
CA PHE A 76 2.10 -9.22 -9.73
C PHE A 76 2.71 -9.02 -11.11
N ASP A 77 2.45 -9.95 -12.03
CA ASP A 77 2.93 -9.87 -13.42
C ASP A 77 1.89 -9.28 -14.39
N GLY A 78 2.22 -9.27 -15.69
CA GLY A 78 1.35 -8.72 -16.73
C GLY A 78 0.04 -9.48 -16.94
N GLU A 79 -0.01 -10.75 -16.53
CA GLU A 79 -1.20 -11.61 -16.58
C GLU A 79 -2.10 -11.43 -15.35
N GLY A 80 -1.59 -10.75 -14.31
CA GLY A 80 -2.30 -10.50 -13.06
C GLY A 80 -2.13 -11.61 -12.03
N GLU A 81 -1.15 -12.51 -12.20
CA GLU A 81 -0.80 -13.49 -11.17
C GLU A 81 -0.06 -12.78 -10.03
N ILE A 82 -0.47 -13.02 -8.78
CA ILE A 82 0.20 -12.51 -7.58
C ILE A 82 1.32 -13.47 -7.21
N HIS A 83 2.55 -12.97 -7.21
CA HIS A 83 3.77 -13.73 -6.92
C HIS A 83 4.25 -13.58 -5.48
N GLU A 84 4.03 -12.41 -4.89
CA GLU A 84 4.45 -12.12 -3.51
C GLU A 84 3.43 -11.23 -2.81
N GLU A 85 3.33 -11.41 -1.49
CA GLU A 85 2.52 -10.59 -0.61
C GLU A 85 3.36 -10.13 0.58
N PHE A 86 3.29 -8.83 0.88
CA PHE A 86 3.85 -8.25 2.10
C PHE A 86 2.75 -7.56 2.86
N ARG A 87 2.71 -7.74 4.19
CA ARG A 87 1.77 -7.05 5.06
C ARG A 87 2.50 -6.52 6.28
N ALA A 88 2.32 -5.25 6.61
CA ALA A 88 2.81 -4.66 7.85
C ALA A 88 1.72 -3.84 8.50
N HIS A 89 1.70 -3.79 9.84
CA HIS A 89 0.66 -3.07 10.56
C HIS A 89 0.87 -1.56 10.39
N ILE A 90 -0.19 -0.79 10.18
CA ILE A 90 -0.07 0.66 9.95
C ILE A 90 0.60 1.40 11.13
N GLY A 91 0.46 0.85 12.33
CA GLY A 91 1.16 1.30 13.54
C GLY A 91 2.69 1.31 13.40
N ASP A 92 3.27 0.49 12.52
CA ASP A 92 4.73 0.47 12.29
C ASP A 92 5.20 1.78 11.61
N TRP A 93 4.31 2.46 10.87
CA TRP A 93 4.57 3.80 10.35
C TRP A 93 4.13 4.91 11.30
N LEU A 94 2.98 4.74 11.94
CA LEU A 94 2.38 5.79 12.76
C LEU A 94 3.04 5.94 14.14
N GLY A 95 3.61 4.87 14.70
CA GLY A 95 4.09 4.86 16.08
C GLY A 95 2.97 5.22 17.05
N ASP A 96 3.25 6.10 18.00
CA ASP A 96 2.29 6.52 19.03
C ASP A 96 1.01 7.15 18.46
N LEU A 97 1.08 7.78 17.27
CA LEU A 97 -0.10 8.37 16.61
C LEU A 97 -1.18 7.33 16.29
N TYR A 98 -0.82 6.06 16.15
CA TYR A 98 -1.81 5.00 16.00
C TYR A 98 -2.67 4.84 17.26
N HIS A 99 -2.06 4.85 18.44
CA HIS A 99 -2.79 4.73 19.70
C HIS A 99 -3.60 5.99 20.01
N ASP A 100 -3.06 7.16 19.66
CA ASP A 100 -3.74 8.44 19.85
C ASP A 100 -4.94 8.64 18.91
N SER A 101 -5.01 7.89 17.80
CA SER A 101 -6.12 7.96 16.85
C SER A 101 -7.45 7.48 17.44
N GLY A 102 -7.42 6.64 18.48
CA GLY A 102 -8.60 6.18 19.21
C GLY A 102 -9.65 5.55 18.28
N ALA A 103 -10.87 6.12 18.26
CA ALA A 103 -11.97 5.62 17.43
C ALA A 103 -11.71 5.78 15.92
N LEU A 104 -10.82 6.69 15.50
CA LEU A 104 -10.46 6.87 14.09
C LEU A 104 -9.69 5.67 13.53
N ALA A 105 -9.13 4.80 14.38
CA ALA A 105 -8.48 3.55 13.97
C ALA A 105 -9.40 2.57 13.23
N TYR A 106 -10.72 2.83 13.21
CA TYR A 106 -11.73 2.05 12.52
C TYR A 106 -12.28 2.75 11.26
N ASP A 107 -11.79 3.95 10.95
CA ASP A 107 -12.11 4.70 9.72
C ASP A 107 -10.91 4.62 8.78
N ALA A 108 -11.05 3.86 7.69
CA ALA A 108 -9.94 3.57 6.80
C ALA A 108 -9.42 4.82 6.07
N GLU A 109 -10.30 5.71 5.64
CA GLU A 109 -9.93 6.96 4.98
C GLU A 109 -9.20 7.89 5.96
N ALA A 110 -9.70 8.00 7.20
CA ALA A 110 -9.06 8.80 8.24
C ALA A 110 -7.65 8.28 8.55
N MET A 111 -7.48 6.96 8.66
CA MET A 111 -6.17 6.35 8.96
C MET A 111 -5.14 6.60 7.85
N ILE A 112 -5.55 6.45 6.59
CA ILE A 112 -4.69 6.78 5.46
C ILE A 112 -4.35 8.27 5.41
N HIS A 113 -5.31 9.13 5.70
CA HIS A 113 -5.09 10.58 5.74
C HIS A 113 -4.06 10.96 6.81
N ILE A 114 -4.18 10.41 8.03
CA ILE A 114 -3.24 10.63 9.13
C ILE A 114 -1.84 10.16 8.74
N LEU A 115 -1.73 8.94 8.20
CA LEU A 115 -0.45 8.39 7.77
C LEU A 115 0.21 9.26 6.71
N ARG A 116 -0.53 9.66 5.67
CA ARG A 116 0.00 10.49 4.59
C ARG A 116 0.50 11.85 5.11
N LYS A 117 -0.26 12.46 6.03
CA LYS A 117 0.12 13.73 6.65
C LYS A 117 1.40 13.61 7.48
N LYS A 118 1.53 12.53 8.27
CA LYS A 118 2.75 12.25 9.05
C LYS A 118 3.97 12.15 8.14
N LEU A 119 3.92 11.28 7.12
CA LEU A 119 5.07 11.08 6.23
C LEU A 119 5.44 12.36 5.45
N ALA A 120 4.45 13.14 5.03
CA ALA A 120 4.71 14.42 4.37
C ALA A 120 5.44 15.42 5.27
N SER A 121 5.15 15.41 6.58
CA SER A 121 5.83 16.28 7.56
C SER A 121 7.25 15.84 7.90
N GLU A 122 7.58 14.55 7.72
CA GLU A 122 8.92 13.99 7.96
C GLU A 122 9.86 14.17 6.76
N ALA A 123 9.32 14.45 5.58
CA ALA A 123 10.10 14.65 4.35
C ALA A 123 10.63 16.10 4.16
N THR A 124 10.35 17.00 5.12
CA THR A 124 10.74 18.42 5.11
C THR A 124 11.82 18.71 6.14
#